data_AF-Q0G2E4-F1
#
_entry.id   AF-Q0G2E4-F1
#
_cell.length_a   1.000
_cell.length_b   1.000
_cell.length_c   1.000
_cell.angle_alpha   90.00
_cell.angle_beta   90.00
_cell.angle_gamma   90.00
#
_symmetry.space_group_name_H-M   'P 1'
#
loop_
_entity.id
_entity.type
_entity.pdbx_description
1 polymer ?
#
loop_
_entity_poly.entity_id
_entity_poly.type
_entity_poly.pdbx_seq_one_letter_code
_entity_poly.pdbx_strand_id
1 'polypeptide(L)'
;MQPACADGVQVASPKTVYRFSLDRFTSLFAAVSFLVIFASAHAGAASVTVTAKKIETFRKDSEETRFGALAYVGGFSFSAFGSGVAGLSGLVLDTDGVGFTAISDIGTWVTGRISRDAAGGPTGLEDVAVEPLTGTDGAPLDGKLESDAEGLARRSSDLLVSFERRPRILSYPITDSGFGEPEEVPQPIPLAELRANEGLEALAVAPEGSSLAGALITIAEGSIDTDGNLFAAIVAGADRGIFKIRKDERWDVTDADFLPGGDLVVLERRYDGFTGGLGARLRLMDGGDVAPGALVDGEVIFEADLSEEIDNMEGLAIWRDEVGQTRLTLISDDNNSFLQRNLLLEFRLID
;
A
#
# COMPACT_ATOMS: atom_id res chain seq x y z
N MET A 1 -73.82 35.15 42.84
CA MET A 1 -74.32 34.17 43.82
C MET A 1 -73.31 33.03 43.89
N GLN A 2 -72.38 33.07 44.86
CA GLN A 2 -71.68 31.87 45.38
C GLN A 2 -72.59 31.25 46.47
N PRO A 3 -72.53 29.93 46.78
CA PRO A 3 -71.40 29.20 47.42
C PRO A 3 -70.92 27.99 46.57
N ALA A 4 -69.82 27.24 46.80
CA ALA A 4 -68.90 26.94 47.93
C ALA A 4 -69.18 25.61 48.69
N CYS A 5 -68.09 24.93 49.11
CA CYS A 5 -68.01 23.75 50.02
C CYS A 5 -68.58 22.41 49.45
N ALA A 6 -68.30 21.19 49.94
CA ALA A 6 -67.48 20.63 51.04
C ALA A 6 -67.29 19.08 50.78
N ASP A 7 -66.49 18.26 51.48
CA ASP A 7 -65.24 18.37 52.27
C ASP A 7 -64.77 16.94 52.69
N GLY A 8 -63.49 16.75 53.06
CA GLY A 8 -63.05 15.60 53.91
C GLY A 8 -62.37 14.38 53.22
N VAL A 9 -61.44 13.59 53.78
CA VAL A 9 -60.38 13.67 54.83
C VAL A 9 -60.07 12.23 55.33
N GLN A 10 -58.80 11.81 55.23
CA GLN A 10 -58.00 10.86 56.04
C GLN A 10 -58.54 9.52 56.61
N VAL A 11 -57.60 8.56 56.76
CA VAL A 11 -57.29 7.67 57.94
C VAL A 11 -56.49 6.46 57.43
N ALA A 12 -55.45 5.89 58.06
CA ALA A 12 -54.47 6.35 59.06
C ALA A 12 -53.24 5.38 59.05
N SER A 13 -52.16 5.74 59.78
CA SER A 13 -50.93 4.95 59.94
C SER A 13 -51.01 3.87 61.05
N PRO A 14 -50.00 2.98 61.16
CA PRO A 14 -48.94 3.18 62.16
C PRO A 14 -47.52 2.91 61.60
N LYS A 15 -46.51 3.76 61.85
CA LYS A 15 -45.68 3.84 63.07
C LYS A 15 -44.99 2.53 63.49
N THR A 16 -43.67 2.50 63.32
CA THR A 16 -42.74 2.12 64.41
C THR A 16 -41.44 2.91 64.23
N VAL A 17 -40.87 3.38 65.35
CA VAL A 17 -39.67 4.21 65.42
C VAL A 17 -38.66 3.49 66.30
N TYR A 18 -37.40 3.40 65.88
CA TYR A 18 -36.28 3.29 66.81
C TYR A 18 -35.16 4.25 66.44
N ARG A 19 -34.72 5.02 67.45
CA ARG A 19 -33.51 5.87 67.43
C ARG A 19 -32.27 4.97 67.41
N PHE A 20 -31.09 5.49 67.03
CA PHE A 20 -29.95 5.66 67.95
C PHE A 20 -28.78 6.46 67.34
N SER A 21 -28.02 7.11 68.25
CA SER A 21 -26.68 7.73 68.17
C SER A 21 -26.13 8.32 66.85
N LEU A 22 -25.73 9.60 66.93
CA LEU A 22 -24.51 10.05 66.27
C LEU A 22 -23.32 9.45 67.03
N ASP A 23 -22.53 8.61 66.38
CA ASP A 23 -21.17 8.30 66.84
C ASP A 23 -20.20 8.25 65.67
N ARG A 24 -18.97 8.69 65.95
CA ARG A 24 -17.93 8.96 64.95
C ARG A 24 -17.36 7.66 64.39
N PHE A 25 -17.42 7.49 63.07
CA PHE A 25 -16.52 6.57 62.37
C PHE A 25 -15.82 7.30 61.21
N THR A 26 -14.53 7.52 61.38
CA THR A 26 -13.60 7.91 60.31
C THR A 26 -13.39 6.72 59.39
N SER A 27 -14.18 6.62 58.32
CA SER A 27 -13.98 5.63 57.26
C SER A 27 -12.81 6.05 56.36
N LEU A 28 -11.63 5.49 56.65
CA LEU A 28 -10.47 5.57 55.78
C LEU A 28 -10.73 4.76 54.51
N PHE A 29 -11.28 5.39 53.46
CA PHE A 29 -11.32 4.80 52.13
C PHE A 29 -9.90 4.71 51.56
N ALA A 30 -9.25 3.56 51.74
CA ALA A 30 -8.06 3.21 51.01
C ALA A 30 -8.44 2.98 49.55
N ALA A 31 -8.25 4.01 48.71
CA ALA A 31 -8.38 3.89 47.27
C ALA A 31 -7.26 2.99 46.73
N VAL A 32 -7.55 1.69 46.58
CA VAL A 32 -6.69 0.78 45.83
C VAL A 32 -6.85 1.10 44.35
N SER A 33 -6.08 2.07 43.89
CA SER A 33 -5.93 2.37 42.46
C SER A 33 -5.24 1.18 41.80
N PHE A 34 -6.01 0.30 41.16
CA PHE A 34 -5.46 -0.67 40.23
C PHE A 34 -4.97 0.08 38.99
N LEU A 35 -3.70 0.47 39.03
CA LEU A 35 -2.98 0.96 37.86
C LEU A 35 -2.78 -0.24 36.92
N VAL A 36 -3.75 -0.46 36.03
CA VAL A 36 -3.58 -1.37 34.89
C VAL A 36 -2.60 -0.70 33.95
N ILE A 37 -1.31 -0.98 34.16
CA ILE A 37 -0.27 -0.67 33.19
C ILE A 37 -0.53 -1.59 32.01
N PHE A 38 -1.21 -1.08 30.98
CA PHE A 38 -1.07 -1.62 29.64
C PHE A 38 0.37 -1.39 29.22
N ALA A 39 1.23 -2.37 29.51
CA ALA A 39 2.47 -2.51 28.79
C ALA A 39 2.08 -2.84 27.36
N SER A 40 2.18 -1.86 26.46
CA SER A 40 2.20 -2.11 25.03
C SER A 40 3.43 -2.95 24.73
N ALA A 41 3.28 -4.26 24.85
CA ALA A 41 4.19 -5.21 24.26
C ALA A 41 4.17 -4.93 22.77
N HIS A 42 5.19 -4.21 22.28
CA HIS A 42 5.51 -4.23 20.87
C HIS A 42 5.69 -5.71 20.54
N ALA A 43 4.77 -6.26 19.75
CA ALA A 43 4.94 -7.58 19.18
C ALA A 43 6.10 -7.44 18.20
N GLY A 44 7.32 -7.68 18.69
CA GLY A 44 8.52 -7.52 17.88
C GLY A 44 8.41 -8.40 16.64
N ALA A 45 8.80 -7.83 15.49
CA ALA A 45 8.84 -8.46 14.18
C ALA A 45 9.03 -9.98 14.25
N ALA A 46 8.01 -10.72 13.80
CA ALA A 46 8.14 -12.15 13.63
C ALA A 46 9.09 -12.41 12.46
N SER A 47 10.26 -13.02 12.72
CA SER A 47 11.20 -13.35 11.66
C SER A 47 10.67 -14.49 10.79
N VAL A 48 10.63 -14.24 9.49
CA VAL A 48 10.00 -15.12 8.50
C VAL A 48 11.04 -15.94 7.75
N THR A 49 10.84 -17.26 7.70
CA THR A 49 11.61 -18.13 6.81
C THR A 49 10.97 -18.12 5.42
N VAL A 50 11.63 -17.46 4.46
CA VAL A 50 11.24 -17.48 3.04
C VAL A 50 11.99 -18.59 2.30
N THR A 51 11.28 -19.36 1.49
CA THR A 51 11.89 -20.31 0.52
C THR A 51 11.79 -19.72 -0.87
N ALA A 52 12.93 -19.48 -1.52
CA ALA A 52 13.02 -18.98 -2.89
C ALA A 52 13.47 -20.08 -3.88
N LYS A 53 13.00 -19.99 -5.11
CA LYS A 53 13.43 -20.80 -6.26
C LYS A 53 13.74 -19.85 -7.42
N LYS A 54 15.02 -19.80 -7.82
CA LYS A 54 15.51 -18.95 -8.91
C LYS A 54 14.83 -19.27 -10.25
N ILE A 55 14.57 -18.21 -11.01
CA ILE A 55 14.10 -18.22 -12.40
C ILE A 55 15.31 -17.81 -13.24
N GLU A 56 15.92 -18.76 -13.96
CA GLU A 56 17.14 -18.51 -14.73
C GLU A 56 16.85 -17.86 -16.10
N THR A 57 15.67 -18.14 -16.69
CA THR A 57 15.22 -17.62 -17.99
C THR A 57 13.80 -17.08 -17.87
N PHE A 58 13.57 -15.84 -18.33
CA PHE A 58 12.25 -15.21 -18.21
C PHE A 58 11.21 -15.79 -19.18
N ARG A 59 11.59 -16.03 -20.45
CA ARG A 59 10.78 -16.83 -21.37
C ARG A 59 11.06 -18.31 -21.15
N LYS A 60 10.00 -19.11 -21.04
CA LYS A 60 10.10 -20.55 -20.77
C LYS A 60 10.80 -21.25 -21.94
N ASP A 61 11.74 -22.14 -21.63
CA ASP A 61 12.55 -22.90 -22.60
C ASP A 61 13.31 -22.03 -23.65
N SER A 62 13.70 -20.80 -23.29
CA SER A 62 14.39 -19.86 -24.18
C SER A 62 15.63 -19.21 -23.55
N GLU A 63 16.66 -18.94 -24.36
CA GLU A 63 17.85 -18.15 -23.97
C GLU A 63 17.68 -16.64 -24.25
N GLU A 64 16.46 -16.21 -24.62
CA GLU A 64 16.13 -14.81 -24.88
C GLU A 64 16.21 -13.97 -23.61
N THR A 65 16.95 -12.86 -23.70
CA THR A 65 17.25 -11.96 -22.59
C THR A 65 16.76 -10.53 -22.79
N ARG A 66 16.23 -10.18 -23.97
CA ARG A 66 15.67 -8.85 -24.30
C ARG A 66 14.16 -8.97 -24.54
N PHE A 67 13.39 -8.12 -23.85
CA PHE A 67 11.94 -8.04 -23.90
C PHE A 67 11.55 -6.57 -24.07
N GLY A 68 11.33 -6.13 -25.31
CA GLY A 68 11.15 -4.71 -25.64
C GLY A 68 12.41 -3.88 -25.34
N ALA A 69 12.25 -2.85 -24.51
CA ALA A 69 13.32 -2.00 -23.98
C ALA A 69 13.90 -2.52 -22.64
N LEU A 70 13.53 -3.73 -22.21
CA LEU A 70 14.10 -4.35 -21.01
C LEU A 70 15.05 -5.51 -21.35
N ALA A 71 16.09 -5.66 -20.54
CA ALA A 71 16.92 -6.86 -20.48
C ALA A 71 16.67 -7.59 -19.15
N TYR A 72 16.36 -8.89 -19.19
CA TYR A 72 16.17 -9.69 -17.98
C TYR A 72 17.50 -9.86 -17.25
N VAL A 73 17.49 -9.63 -15.93
CA VAL A 73 18.64 -9.81 -15.05
C VAL A 73 18.54 -11.13 -14.30
N GLY A 74 17.35 -11.43 -13.78
CA GLY A 74 17.09 -12.58 -12.94
C GLY A 74 15.81 -12.40 -12.12
N GLY A 75 15.46 -13.40 -11.34
CA GLY A 75 14.28 -13.39 -10.49
C GLY A 75 14.11 -14.70 -9.75
N PHE A 76 13.10 -14.77 -8.91
CA PHE A 76 12.75 -15.99 -8.19
C PHE A 76 11.26 -16.01 -7.84
N SER A 77 10.67 -17.19 -7.81
CA SER A 77 9.42 -17.43 -7.10
C SER A 77 9.72 -17.68 -5.63
N PHE A 78 8.92 -17.15 -4.71
CA PHE A 78 9.10 -17.37 -3.28
C PHE A 78 7.81 -17.85 -2.58
N SER A 79 7.98 -18.36 -1.35
CA SER A 79 6.89 -18.79 -0.49
C SER A 79 7.30 -18.69 0.98
N ALA A 80 6.34 -18.32 1.83
CA ALA A 80 6.55 -18.12 3.26
C ALA A 80 5.31 -18.61 4.04
N PHE A 81 5.08 -19.92 4.00
CA PHE A 81 3.86 -20.53 4.52
C PHE A 81 3.59 -20.19 6.00
N GLY A 82 2.43 -19.60 6.28
CA GLY A 82 1.98 -19.28 7.64
C GLY A 82 2.66 -18.05 8.27
N SER A 83 3.34 -17.22 7.48
CA SER A 83 4.11 -16.07 7.96
C SER A 83 3.42 -14.71 7.91
N GLY A 84 2.32 -14.59 7.16
CA GLY A 84 1.69 -13.29 6.85
C GLY A 84 2.28 -12.57 5.63
N VAL A 85 3.22 -13.17 4.90
CA VAL A 85 3.64 -12.72 3.56
C VAL A 85 2.77 -13.41 2.50
N ALA A 86 1.80 -12.67 2.00
CA ALA A 86 0.85 -12.96 0.91
C ALA A 86 0.22 -11.62 0.50
N GLY A 87 -0.60 -11.55 -0.56
CA GLY A 87 -1.41 -10.36 -0.80
C GLY A 87 -0.60 -9.09 -1.14
N LEU A 88 0.51 -9.19 -1.86
CA LEU A 88 1.53 -8.12 -1.98
C LEU A 88 1.24 -7.14 -3.12
N SER A 89 0.82 -5.91 -2.78
CA SER A 89 0.43 -4.90 -3.78
C SER A 89 1.58 -3.96 -4.17
N GLY A 90 2.19 -3.24 -3.23
CA GLY A 90 3.21 -2.21 -3.51
C GLY A 90 4.63 -2.56 -3.03
N LEU A 91 5.66 -2.02 -3.70
CA LEU A 91 7.09 -2.27 -3.40
C LEU A 91 7.94 -1.00 -3.51
N VAL A 92 8.78 -0.74 -2.50
CA VAL A 92 9.91 0.21 -2.61
C VAL A 92 11.22 -0.45 -2.16
N LEU A 93 12.33 -0.03 -2.78
CA LEU A 93 13.67 -0.47 -2.42
C LEU A 93 14.47 0.66 -1.76
N ASP A 94 15.48 0.28 -0.97
CA ASP A 94 16.57 1.19 -0.60
C ASP A 94 17.42 1.56 -1.83
N THR A 95 18.20 2.64 -1.73
CA THR A 95 18.95 3.21 -2.87
C THR A 95 20.01 2.28 -3.47
N ASP A 96 20.39 1.21 -2.76
CA ASP A 96 21.33 0.17 -3.21
C ASP A 96 20.62 -1.07 -3.82
N GLY A 97 19.28 -1.09 -3.83
CA GLY A 97 18.48 -2.23 -4.26
C GLY A 97 18.58 -3.47 -3.37
N VAL A 98 19.09 -3.33 -2.14
CA VAL A 98 19.26 -4.45 -1.19
C VAL A 98 18.12 -4.49 -0.18
N GLY A 99 17.87 -3.41 0.55
CA GLY A 99 16.73 -3.34 1.46
C GLY A 99 15.41 -3.18 0.69
N PHE A 100 14.33 -3.78 1.19
CA PHE A 100 12.99 -3.61 0.61
C PHE A 100 11.94 -3.33 1.70
N THR A 101 10.91 -2.59 1.31
CA THR A 101 9.63 -2.53 2.02
C THR A 101 8.53 -2.75 1.00
N ALA A 102 7.64 -3.68 1.29
CA ALA A 102 6.40 -3.91 0.56
C ALA A 102 5.20 -3.73 1.50
N ILE A 103 4.03 -3.54 0.90
CA ILE A 103 2.73 -3.55 1.60
C ILE A 103 1.88 -4.70 1.10
N SER A 104 0.85 -5.03 1.88
CA SER A 104 -0.14 -6.02 1.52
C SER A 104 -1.57 -5.52 1.70
N ASP A 105 -2.44 -5.98 0.79
CA ASP A 105 -3.90 -5.85 0.79
C ASP A 105 -4.58 -6.31 2.11
N ILE A 106 -3.93 -7.17 2.91
CA ILE A 106 -4.40 -7.56 4.25
C ILE A 106 -3.91 -6.65 5.39
N GLY A 107 -3.32 -5.50 5.07
CA GLY A 107 -2.95 -4.47 6.06
C GLY A 107 -1.64 -4.75 6.78
N THR A 108 -0.61 -5.24 6.08
CA THR A 108 0.72 -5.47 6.67
C THR A 108 1.83 -4.80 5.88
N TRP A 109 2.87 -4.38 6.61
CA TRP A 109 4.21 -4.17 6.09
C TRP A 109 4.92 -5.51 5.94
N VAL A 110 5.67 -5.68 4.85
CA VAL A 110 6.65 -6.75 4.68
C VAL A 110 8.00 -6.12 4.37
N THR A 111 8.95 -6.22 5.29
CA THR A 111 10.30 -5.65 5.13
C THR A 111 11.35 -6.76 5.09
N GLY A 112 12.54 -6.47 4.58
CA GLY A 112 13.67 -7.38 4.61
C GLY A 112 14.79 -6.96 3.65
N ARG A 113 15.59 -7.93 3.18
CA ARG A 113 16.61 -7.72 2.14
C ARG A 113 16.44 -8.69 0.97
N ILE A 114 16.84 -8.25 -0.21
CA ILE A 114 17.00 -9.07 -1.42
C ILE A 114 18.43 -9.63 -1.45
N SER A 115 18.58 -10.94 -1.39
CA SER A 115 19.86 -11.63 -1.58
C SER A 115 20.26 -11.56 -3.06
N ARG A 116 21.52 -11.20 -3.37
CA ARG A 116 22.02 -11.05 -4.74
C ARG A 116 23.21 -11.96 -5.02
N ASP A 117 23.31 -12.48 -6.25
CA ASP A 117 24.48 -13.23 -6.73
C ASP A 117 25.64 -12.31 -7.16
N ALA A 118 26.77 -12.90 -7.53
CA ALA A 118 27.98 -12.16 -7.94
C ALA A 118 27.83 -11.38 -9.25
N ALA A 119 26.74 -11.56 -10.01
CA ALA A 119 26.38 -10.74 -11.16
C ALA A 119 25.36 -9.64 -10.80
N GLY A 120 24.99 -9.53 -9.52
CA GLY A 120 23.98 -8.60 -9.01
C GLY A 120 22.54 -9.06 -9.22
N GLY A 121 22.31 -10.28 -9.71
CA GLY A 121 20.97 -10.81 -9.94
C GLY A 121 20.28 -11.22 -8.64
N PRO A 122 18.97 -10.98 -8.46
CA PRO A 122 18.24 -11.39 -7.27
C PRO A 122 18.14 -12.92 -7.15
N THR A 123 18.23 -13.44 -5.93
CA THR A 123 18.29 -14.89 -5.63
C THR A 123 17.38 -15.35 -4.50
N GLY A 124 16.96 -14.46 -3.61
CA GLY A 124 16.00 -14.76 -2.54
C GLY A 124 15.71 -13.55 -1.66
N LEU A 125 14.98 -13.78 -0.56
CA LEU A 125 14.71 -12.79 0.48
C LEU A 125 15.32 -13.25 1.82
N GLU A 126 15.89 -12.30 2.55
CA GLU A 126 16.55 -12.49 3.84
C GLU A 126 15.98 -11.54 4.91
N ASP A 127 16.11 -11.95 6.18
CA ASP A 127 15.70 -11.19 7.37
C ASP A 127 14.30 -10.56 7.24
N VAL A 128 13.37 -11.32 6.67
CA VAL A 128 12.01 -10.85 6.39
C VAL A 128 11.23 -10.71 7.69
N ALA A 129 10.57 -9.57 7.84
CA ALA A 129 9.72 -9.21 8.96
C ALA A 129 8.35 -8.77 8.46
N VAL A 130 7.30 -9.14 9.22
CA VAL A 130 5.91 -8.74 8.96
C VAL A 130 5.37 -8.00 10.17
N GLU A 131 4.81 -6.82 9.94
CA GLU A 131 4.23 -5.94 10.97
C GLU A 131 2.90 -5.37 10.45
N PRO A 132 1.90 -5.10 11.31
CA PRO A 132 0.64 -4.51 10.86
C PRO A 132 0.81 -3.05 10.42
N LEU A 133 0.11 -2.66 9.36
CA LEU A 133 -0.17 -1.25 9.08
C LEU A 133 -1.05 -0.69 10.20
N THR A 134 -0.74 0.53 10.65
CA THR A 134 -1.50 1.23 11.72
C THR A 134 -2.35 2.36 11.16
N GLY A 135 -3.45 2.69 11.84
CA GLY A 135 -4.28 3.86 11.55
C GLY A 135 -3.74 5.13 12.23
N THR A 136 -4.40 6.26 11.95
CA THR A 136 -4.12 7.59 12.55
C THR A 136 -4.54 7.69 14.03
N ASP A 137 -4.81 6.57 14.68
CA ASP A 137 -5.07 6.40 16.11
C ASP A 137 -4.02 5.47 16.78
N GLY A 138 -3.01 5.04 16.01
CA GLY A 138 -1.96 4.12 16.42
C GLY A 138 -2.40 2.65 16.55
N ALA A 139 -3.66 2.31 16.28
CA ALA A 139 -4.13 0.93 16.29
C ALA A 139 -3.79 0.22 14.96
N PRO A 140 -3.56 -1.10 14.94
CA PRO A 140 -3.55 -1.88 13.70
C PRO A 140 -4.84 -1.67 12.90
N LEU A 141 -4.72 -1.52 11.58
CA LEU A 141 -5.88 -1.49 10.68
C LEU A 141 -6.59 -2.86 10.73
N ASP A 142 -7.90 -2.85 10.98
CA ASP A 142 -8.71 -4.07 11.10
C ASP A 142 -9.87 -4.05 10.09
N GLY A 143 -10.08 -5.19 9.45
CA GLY A 143 -11.07 -5.39 8.40
C GLY A 143 -10.71 -4.75 7.05
N LYS A 144 -11.08 -5.46 5.98
CA LYS A 144 -10.72 -5.14 4.59
C LYS A 144 -11.10 -3.71 4.13
N LEU A 145 -12.14 -3.10 4.72
CA LEU A 145 -12.52 -1.72 4.43
C LEU A 145 -11.43 -0.70 4.79
N GLU A 146 -10.69 -0.94 5.87
CA GLU A 146 -9.63 -0.04 6.35
C GLU A 146 -8.26 -0.52 5.90
N SER A 147 -8.06 -1.83 5.68
CA SER A 147 -6.76 -2.46 5.45
C SER A 147 -6.32 -2.64 3.99
N ASP A 148 -7.22 -2.49 3.00
CA ASP A 148 -6.87 -2.61 1.56
C ASP A 148 -5.85 -1.53 1.18
N ALA A 149 -4.59 -1.92 1.03
CA ALA A 149 -3.43 -1.06 0.86
C ALA A 149 -2.69 -1.46 -0.42
N GLU A 150 -2.76 -0.60 -1.45
CA GLU A 150 -2.36 -0.97 -2.81
C GLU A 150 -1.03 -0.34 -3.23
N GLY A 151 -0.97 1.00 -3.25
CA GLY A 151 0.18 1.76 -3.73
C GLY A 151 1.14 2.14 -2.61
N LEU A 152 2.44 2.08 -2.91
CA LEU A 152 3.52 2.40 -1.96
C LEU A 152 4.56 3.32 -2.59
N ALA A 153 4.76 4.50 -2.02
CA ALA A 153 5.83 5.41 -2.42
C ALA A 153 6.71 5.84 -1.26
N ARG A 154 7.93 6.30 -1.55
CA ARG A 154 8.90 6.73 -0.54
C ARG A 154 9.36 8.17 -0.74
N ARG A 155 9.36 8.96 0.34
CA ARG A 155 10.11 10.21 0.46
C ARG A 155 11.29 10.01 1.41
N SER A 156 12.09 11.05 1.60
CA SER A 156 13.26 11.02 2.50
C SER A 156 12.89 10.82 3.98
N SER A 157 11.66 11.20 4.38
CA SER A 157 11.19 11.21 5.77
C SER A 157 10.09 10.19 6.07
N ASP A 158 9.45 9.60 5.07
CA ASP A 158 8.21 8.85 5.23
C ASP A 158 7.96 7.88 4.07
N LEU A 159 7.10 6.90 4.33
CA LEU A 159 6.43 6.06 3.33
C LEU A 159 4.98 6.51 3.17
N LEU A 160 4.48 6.45 1.95
CA LEU A 160 3.14 6.85 1.56
C LEU A 160 2.38 5.62 1.08
N VAL A 161 1.20 5.37 1.65
CA VAL A 161 0.37 4.20 1.33
C VAL A 161 -1.00 4.69 0.85
N SER A 162 -1.43 4.26 -0.34
CA SER A 162 -2.82 4.45 -0.78
C SER A 162 -3.67 3.28 -0.31
N PHE A 163 -4.94 3.55 -0.05
CA PHE A 163 -5.90 2.53 0.33
C PHE A 163 -7.10 2.57 -0.60
N GLU A 164 -7.64 1.40 -0.93
CA GLU A 164 -8.67 1.29 -1.95
C GLU A 164 -10.09 1.53 -1.41
N ARG A 165 -10.64 0.58 -0.63
CA ARG A 165 -12.06 0.58 -0.24
C ARG A 165 -12.51 1.78 0.58
N ARG A 166 -11.59 2.38 1.32
CA ARG A 166 -11.75 3.69 1.94
C ARG A 166 -10.68 4.60 1.32
N PRO A 167 -10.96 5.25 0.17
CA PRO A 167 -9.95 5.93 -0.62
C PRO A 167 -9.28 7.06 0.16
N ARG A 168 -8.01 6.86 0.50
CA ARG A 168 -7.16 7.81 1.23
C ARG A 168 -5.69 7.51 0.97
N ILE A 169 -4.83 8.47 1.31
CA ILE A 169 -3.38 8.27 1.37
C ILE A 169 -2.94 8.53 2.82
N LEU A 170 -2.14 7.64 3.39
CA LEU A 170 -1.51 7.82 4.69
C LEU A 170 0.01 7.98 4.54
N SER A 171 0.59 8.92 5.27
CA SER A 171 2.03 9.20 5.33
C SER A 171 2.59 8.72 6.67
N TYR A 172 3.40 7.66 6.64
CA TYR A 172 4.03 7.02 7.78
C TYR A 172 5.47 7.52 7.96
N PRO A 173 5.80 8.26 9.03
CA PRO A 173 7.17 8.70 9.29
C PRO A 173 8.14 7.53 9.42
N ILE A 174 9.31 7.61 8.77
CA ILE A 174 10.41 6.65 8.95
C ILE A 174 11.14 7.01 10.25
N THR A 175 11.31 6.02 11.13
CA THR A 175 11.95 6.17 12.45
C THR A 175 13.03 5.12 12.68
N ASP A 176 13.91 5.34 13.67
CA ASP A 176 14.92 4.36 14.11
C ASP A 176 14.30 3.01 14.57
N SER A 177 12.98 2.97 14.81
CA SER A 177 12.21 1.82 15.29
C SER A 177 11.23 1.25 14.25
N GLY A 178 11.33 1.65 12.98
CA GLY A 178 10.36 1.28 11.93
C GLY A 178 9.44 2.45 11.57
N PHE A 179 8.15 2.19 11.37
CA PHE A 179 7.20 3.18 10.88
C PHE A 179 6.39 3.83 12.01
N GLY A 180 6.33 5.17 12.02
CA GLY A 180 5.62 5.97 13.01
C GLY A 180 4.10 6.03 12.78
N GLU A 181 3.39 6.67 13.72
CA GLU A 181 1.96 6.95 13.59
C GLU A 181 1.69 7.83 12.34
N PRO A 182 0.77 7.43 11.44
CA PRO A 182 0.57 8.12 10.17
C PRO A 182 -0.30 9.37 10.28
N GLU A 183 -0.14 10.27 9.31
CA GLU A 183 -1.09 11.34 9.00
C GLU A 183 -1.77 11.15 7.64
N GLU A 184 -3.01 11.62 7.49
CA GLU A 184 -3.74 11.54 6.20
C GLU A 184 -3.27 12.67 5.25
N VAL A 185 -2.95 12.30 4.00
CA VAL A 185 -2.50 13.22 2.95
C VAL A 185 -3.67 13.59 2.04
N PRO A 186 -4.12 14.87 1.99
CA PRO A 186 -5.27 15.27 1.19
C PRO A 186 -5.03 15.22 -0.32
N GLN A 187 -5.48 14.15 -0.96
CA GLN A 187 -5.47 13.99 -2.43
C GLN A 187 -6.60 14.82 -3.10
N PRO A 188 -6.45 15.28 -4.37
CA PRO A 188 -7.39 16.23 -4.99
C PRO A 188 -8.53 15.60 -5.83
N ILE A 189 -8.50 14.30 -6.12
CA ILE A 189 -9.55 13.56 -6.82
C ILE A 189 -10.80 13.47 -5.91
N PRO A 190 -12.00 13.88 -6.35
CA PRO A 190 -13.19 13.78 -5.52
C PRO A 190 -13.52 12.32 -5.21
N LEU A 191 -13.79 12.00 -3.94
CA LEU A 191 -14.09 10.62 -3.51
C LEU A 191 -15.31 10.00 -4.21
N ALA A 192 -16.19 10.80 -4.80
CA ALA A 192 -17.34 10.31 -5.58
C ALA A 192 -16.98 9.82 -6.99
N GLU A 193 -15.80 10.17 -7.49
CA GLU A 193 -15.24 9.67 -8.76
C GLU A 193 -14.45 8.36 -8.56
N LEU A 194 -14.02 8.09 -7.31
CA LEU A 194 -13.27 6.88 -6.95
C LEU A 194 -14.23 5.72 -6.67
N ARG A 195 -14.07 4.65 -7.44
CA ARG A 195 -14.81 3.40 -7.29
C ARG A 195 -14.23 2.59 -6.13
N ALA A 196 -15.08 1.80 -5.48
CA ALA A 196 -14.73 1.12 -4.23
C ALA A 196 -13.84 -0.14 -4.39
N ASN A 197 -13.72 -0.65 -5.62
CA ASN A 197 -12.87 -1.78 -6.04
C ASN A 197 -12.24 -1.49 -7.43
N GLU A 198 -11.99 -0.20 -7.73
CA GLU A 198 -11.15 0.22 -8.87
C GLU A 198 -10.46 1.57 -8.50
N GLY A 199 -9.90 1.61 -7.28
CA GLY A 199 -9.68 2.81 -6.45
C GLY A 199 -8.36 3.55 -6.66
N LEU A 200 -7.61 3.85 -5.59
CA LEU A 200 -6.30 4.54 -5.65
C LEU A 200 -5.17 3.51 -5.64
N GLU A 201 -4.70 3.14 -6.82
CA GLU A 201 -3.81 1.99 -7.01
C GLU A 201 -2.34 2.37 -6.89
N ALA A 202 -1.84 3.25 -7.75
CA ALA A 202 -0.43 3.59 -7.77
C ALA A 202 -0.11 4.85 -6.95
N LEU A 203 1.08 4.87 -6.35
CA LEU A 203 1.72 6.07 -5.79
C LEU A 203 3.16 6.16 -6.29
N ALA A 204 3.58 7.33 -6.77
CA ALA A 204 4.96 7.56 -7.21
C ALA A 204 5.46 8.93 -6.76
N VAL A 205 6.74 9.04 -6.41
CA VAL A 205 7.39 10.32 -6.04
C VAL A 205 8.40 10.70 -7.13
N ALA A 206 8.17 11.83 -7.79
CA ALA A 206 9.04 12.29 -8.87
C ALA A 206 10.42 12.70 -8.34
N PRO A 207 11.52 12.50 -9.10
CA PRO A 207 12.83 12.98 -8.72
C PRO A 207 12.83 14.50 -8.51
N GLU A 208 13.55 14.98 -7.49
CA GLU A 208 13.73 16.42 -7.17
C GLU A 208 14.25 17.26 -8.37
N GLY A 209 15.00 16.62 -9.28
CA GLY A 209 15.54 17.26 -10.49
C GLY A 209 14.65 17.18 -11.73
N SER A 210 13.46 16.58 -11.64
CA SER A 210 12.51 16.43 -12.75
C SER A 210 11.63 17.69 -12.95
N SER A 211 10.81 17.68 -14.01
CA SER A 211 9.70 18.65 -14.22
C SER A 211 8.78 18.79 -13.01
N LEU A 212 8.55 17.69 -12.28
CA LEU A 212 7.64 17.56 -11.15
C LEU A 212 8.29 17.85 -9.79
N ALA A 213 9.62 18.02 -9.72
CA ALA A 213 10.38 18.50 -8.56
C ALA A 213 9.92 17.95 -7.19
N GLY A 214 10.02 16.62 -6.99
CA GLY A 214 9.67 15.97 -5.72
C GLY A 214 8.18 15.71 -5.50
N ALA A 215 7.32 16.00 -6.48
CA ALA A 215 5.87 15.81 -6.33
C ALA A 215 5.49 14.32 -6.15
N LEU A 216 4.56 14.09 -5.21
CA LEU A 216 3.81 12.85 -5.13
C LEU A 216 2.69 12.86 -6.16
N ILE A 217 2.58 11.79 -6.95
CA ILE A 217 1.41 11.50 -7.79
C ILE A 217 0.65 10.27 -7.27
N THR A 218 -0.62 10.18 -7.67
CA THR A 218 -1.45 8.97 -7.51
C THR A 218 -2.22 8.68 -8.80
N ILE A 219 -2.48 7.41 -9.09
CA ILE A 219 -3.21 6.93 -10.27
C ILE A 219 -4.27 5.92 -9.81
N ALA A 220 -5.47 5.99 -10.38
CA ALA A 220 -6.51 5.01 -10.13
C ALA A 220 -6.44 3.79 -11.07
N GLU A 221 -6.84 2.60 -10.59
CA GLU A 221 -6.89 1.35 -11.39
C GLU A 221 -7.87 1.46 -12.57
N GLY A 222 -9.15 1.72 -12.25
CA GLY A 222 -10.27 1.72 -13.20
C GLY A 222 -11.28 2.87 -13.03
N SER A 223 -11.07 3.75 -12.06
CA SER A 223 -11.86 4.98 -11.91
C SER A 223 -11.62 5.95 -13.08
N ILE A 224 -12.55 5.95 -14.05
CA ILE A 224 -12.50 6.73 -15.31
C ILE A 224 -13.48 7.92 -15.33
N ASP A 225 -13.17 8.93 -16.15
CA ASP A 225 -14.13 9.98 -16.55
C ASP A 225 -15.11 9.52 -17.66
N THR A 226 -15.93 10.46 -18.13
CA THR A 226 -16.92 10.26 -19.20
C THR A 226 -16.32 9.93 -20.56
N ASP A 227 -15.03 10.22 -20.77
CA ASP A 227 -14.31 9.95 -22.02
C ASP A 227 -13.47 8.65 -21.93
N GLY A 228 -13.50 7.97 -20.77
CA GLY A 228 -12.80 6.70 -20.53
C GLY A 228 -11.38 6.84 -19.99
N ASN A 229 -10.95 8.02 -19.55
CA ASN A 229 -9.58 8.25 -19.06
C ASN A 229 -9.50 8.15 -17.54
N LEU A 230 -8.47 7.47 -17.05
CA LEU A 230 -8.23 7.23 -15.62
C LEU A 230 -8.00 8.54 -14.87
N PHE A 231 -8.62 8.66 -13.69
CA PHE A 231 -8.26 9.71 -12.74
C PHE A 231 -6.84 9.49 -12.22
N ALA A 232 -6.03 10.54 -12.33
CA ALA A 232 -4.72 10.63 -11.70
C ALA A 232 -4.57 12.03 -11.09
N ALA A 233 -3.60 12.20 -10.19
CA ALA A 233 -3.40 13.50 -9.54
C ALA A 233 -1.97 13.72 -9.08
N ILE A 234 -1.53 14.97 -9.22
CA ILE A 234 -0.40 15.52 -8.49
C ILE A 234 -0.94 15.91 -7.10
N VAL A 235 -0.54 15.16 -6.07
CA VAL A 235 -1.08 15.24 -4.70
C VAL A 235 -0.46 16.40 -3.92
N ALA A 236 0.83 16.63 -4.11
CA ALA A 236 1.63 17.68 -3.45
C ALA A 236 2.63 18.28 -4.44
N GLY A 237 3.06 19.52 -4.19
CA GLY A 237 3.94 20.28 -5.09
C GLY A 237 3.28 21.58 -5.59
N ALA A 238 3.99 22.32 -6.45
CA ALA A 238 3.50 23.58 -7.00
C ALA A 238 2.28 23.37 -7.92
N ASP A 239 2.33 22.31 -8.74
CA ASP A 239 1.30 21.96 -9.72
C ASP A 239 0.29 20.93 -9.19
N ARG A 240 -0.08 21.04 -7.90
CA ARG A 240 -1.10 20.17 -7.28
C ARG A 240 -2.43 20.26 -8.03
N GLY A 241 -2.89 19.15 -8.58
CA GLY A 241 -4.13 19.08 -9.37
C GLY A 241 -4.42 17.70 -9.95
N ILE A 242 -5.63 17.54 -10.50
CA ILE A 242 -6.05 16.33 -11.21
C ILE A 242 -5.49 16.38 -12.64
N PHE A 243 -4.99 15.26 -13.13
CA PHE A 243 -4.71 15.01 -14.54
C PHE A 243 -5.37 13.68 -14.96
N LYS A 244 -5.19 13.30 -16.22
CA LYS A 244 -5.78 12.08 -16.78
C LYS A 244 -4.73 11.21 -17.44
N ILE A 245 -4.91 9.90 -17.36
CA ILE A 245 -4.12 8.93 -18.12
C ILE A 245 -5.04 8.23 -19.12
N ARG A 246 -4.61 8.15 -20.38
CA ARG A 246 -5.36 7.42 -21.42
C ARG A 246 -5.39 5.93 -21.02
N LYS A 247 -6.58 5.39 -20.76
CA LYS A 247 -6.78 3.96 -20.49
C LYS A 247 -6.75 3.16 -21.79
N ASP A 248 -6.26 1.93 -21.72
CA ASP A 248 -6.53 0.89 -22.70
C ASP A 248 -7.57 -0.05 -22.06
N GLU A 249 -8.65 -0.37 -22.76
CA GLU A 249 -9.83 -1.03 -22.19
C GLU A 249 -9.50 -2.34 -21.47
N ARG A 250 -8.45 -3.05 -21.92
CA ARG A 250 -8.02 -4.35 -21.40
C ARG A 250 -6.96 -4.30 -20.30
N TRP A 251 -6.48 -3.12 -19.94
CA TRP A 251 -5.34 -2.97 -19.05
C TRP A 251 -5.68 -2.03 -17.91
N ASP A 252 -5.42 -2.52 -16.72
CA ASP A 252 -5.70 -1.88 -15.44
C ASP A 252 -4.34 -1.49 -14.82
N VAL A 253 -4.24 -0.27 -14.29
CA VAL A 253 -3.00 0.21 -13.64
C VAL A 253 -2.86 -0.48 -12.30
N THR A 254 -1.66 -0.92 -11.96
CA THR A 254 -1.40 -1.61 -10.68
C THR A 254 -0.35 -0.91 -9.82
N ASP A 255 0.73 -0.39 -10.43
CA ASP A 255 1.69 0.47 -9.74
C ASP A 255 2.39 1.42 -10.73
N ALA A 256 3.18 2.36 -10.23
CA ALA A 256 3.98 3.26 -11.05
C ALA A 256 5.19 3.79 -10.29
N ASP A 257 6.30 4.02 -11.00
CA ASP A 257 7.48 4.67 -10.45
C ASP A 257 8.20 5.48 -11.52
N PHE A 258 9.06 6.42 -11.10
CA PHE A 258 9.75 7.32 -12.00
C PHE A 258 11.13 6.80 -12.40
N LEU A 259 11.44 6.90 -13.69
CA LEU A 259 12.82 6.85 -14.14
C LEU A 259 13.63 7.99 -13.49
N PRO A 260 14.93 7.80 -13.22
CA PRO A 260 15.79 8.86 -12.69
C PRO A 260 15.91 10.13 -13.55
N GLY A 261 15.39 10.12 -14.79
CA GLY A 261 15.28 11.29 -15.66
C GLY A 261 14.03 12.14 -15.41
N GLY A 262 13.01 11.59 -14.75
CA GLY A 262 11.72 12.24 -14.51
C GLY A 262 10.54 11.64 -15.28
N ASP A 263 10.79 10.73 -16.22
CA ASP A 263 9.72 10.03 -16.96
C ASP A 263 9.02 9.01 -16.08
N LEU A 264 7.70 8.88 -16.25
CA LEU A 264 6.86 7.99 -15.45
C LEU A 264 6.74 6.62 -16.12
N VAL A 265 7.02 5.56 -15.38
CA VAL A 265 6.73 4.18 -15.79
C VAL A 265 5.49 3.72 -15.06
N VAL A 266 4.46 3.31 -15.79
CA VAL A 266 3.22 2.74 -15.24
C VAL A 266 3.20 1.24 -15.54
N LEU A 267 3.10 0.43 -14.48
CA LEU A 267 2.82 -1.00 -14.56
C LEU A 267 1.32 -1.22 -14.73
N GLU A 268 0.98 -2.05 -15.70
CA GLU A 268 -0.39 -2.39 -16.02
C GLU A 268 -0.57 -3.90 -16.18
N ARG A 269 -1.69 -4.39 -15.68
CA ARG A 269 -2.06 -5.80 -15.66
C ARG A 269 -3.28 -6.05 -16.54
N ARG A 270 -3.37 -7.25 -17.11
CA ARG A 270 -4.54 -7.73 -17.85
C ARG A 270 -4.94 -9.09 -17.31
N TYR A 271 -6.17 -9.23 -16.83
CA TYR A 271 -6.75 -10.50 -16.42
C TYR A 271 -8.01 -10.83 -17.22
N ASP A 272 -7.87 -11.69 -18.24
CA ASP A 272 -8.98 -12.09 -19.13
C ASP A 272 -9.78 -13.30 -18.55
N GLY A 273 -9.74 -13.50 -17.22
CA GLY A 273 -10.37 -14.64 -16.54
C GLY A 273 -9.62 -15.97 -16.70
N PHE A 274 -10.11 -17.01 -16.02
CA PHE A 274 -9.50 -18.35 -15.93
C PHE A 274 -9.17 -19.02 -17.28
N THR A 275 -9.81 -18.58 -18.38
CA THR A 275 -9.58 -19.12 -19.74
C THR A 275 -8.95 -18.13 -20.73
N GLY A 276 -8.90 -16.83 -20.40
CA GLY A 276 -8.38 -15.81 -21.30
C GLY A 276 -6.89 -15.52 -21.12
N GLY A 277 -6.37 -15.75 -19.91
CA GLY A 277 -4.96 -15.59 -19.58
C GLY A 277 -4.66 -14.34 -18.76
N LEU A 278 -3.36 -14.11 -18.58
CA LEU A 278 -2.79 -13.05 -17.77
C LEU A 278 -1.71 -12.35 -18.59
N GLY A 279 -1.57 -11.03 -18.43
CA GLY A 279 -0.51 -10.24 -19.03
C GLY A 279 -0.06 -9.12 -18.10
N ALA A 280 1.20 -8.71 -18.25
CA ALA A 280 1.77 -7.55 -17.58
C ALA A 280 2.52 -6.72 -18.61
N ARG A 281 2.41 -5.38 -18.53
CA ARG A 281 3.13 -4.46 -19.40
C ARG A 281 3.59 -3.22 -18.65
N LEU A 282 4.60 -2.55 -19.18
CA LEU A 282 5.04 -1.24 -18.70
C LEU A 282 4.82 -0.19 -19.79
N ARG A 283 4.20 0.93 -19.45
CA ARG A 283 4.13 2.13 -20.30
C ARG A 283 5.09 3.20 -19.80
N LEU A 284 5.85 3.80 -20.71
CA LEU A 284 6.72 4.95 -20.45
C LEU A 284 6.03 6.23 -20.92
N MET A 285 5.82 7.17 -20.00
CA MET A 285 5.17 8.47 -20.23
C MET A 285 6.16 9.60 -19.97
N ASP A 286 6.18 10.63 -20.82
CA ASP A 286 7.03 11.81 -20.64
C ASP A 286 6.63 12.54 -19.35
N GLY A 287 7.57 12.70 -18.43
CA GLY A 287 7.34 13.37 -17.14
C GLY A 287 7.02 14.87 -17.28
N GLY A 288 7.36 15.47 -18.42
CA GLY A 288 7.04 16.85 -18.78
C GLY A 288 5.58 17.07 -19.20
N ASP A 289 4.87 16.00 -19.62
CA ASP A 289 3.45 16.07 -19.98
C ASP A 289 2.52 15.97 -18.75
N VAL A 290 3.04 15.54 -17.60
CA VAL A 290 2.28 15.42 -16.34
C VAL A 290 2.03 16.80 -15.73
N ALA A 291 0.85 17.37 -16.01
CA ALA A 291 0.41 18.66 -15.49
C ALA A 291 -1.11 18.68 -15.20
N PRO A 292 -1.62 19.58 -14.33
CA PRO A 292 -3.04 19.70 -14.05
C PRO A 292 -3.89 19.91 -15.32
N GLY A 293 -4.89 19.04 -15.51
CA GLY A 293 -5.76 19.03 -16.68
C GLY A 293 -5.17 18.41 -17.95
N ALA A 294 -3.93 17.89 -17.92
CA ALA A 294 -3.36 17.13 -19.03
C ALA A 294 -4.04 15.77 -19.20
N LEU A 295 -4.03 15.27 -20.44
CA LEU A 295 -4.26 13.85 -20.76
C LEU A 295 -2.91 13.25 -21.18
N VAL A 296 -2.34 12.46 -20.28
CA VAL A 296 -1.03 11.82 -20.40
C VAL A 296 -1.19 10.43 -21.01
N ASP A 297 -0.21 10.02 -21.78
CA ASP A 297 -0.15 8.73 -22.47
C ASP A 297 1.32 8.33 -22.69
N GLY A 298 1.59 7.07 -23.03
CA GLY A 298 2.93 6.55 -23.12
C GLY A 298 3.08 5.35 -24.05
N GLU A 299 4.31 5.08 -24.47
CA GLU A 299 4.64 3.91 -25.28
C GLU A 299 4.81 2.66 -24.42
N VAL A 300 4.43 1.48 -24.95
CA VAL A 300 4.65 0.20 -24.27
C VAL A 300 6.11 -0.21 -24.45
N ILE A 301 6.90 -0.14 -23.36
CA ILE A 301 8.33 -0.48 -23.37
C ILE A 301 8.61 -1.97 -23.05
N PHE A 302 7.64 -2.65 -22.46
CA PHE A 302 7.68 -4.06 -22.10
C PHE A 302 6.25 -4.61 -22.09
N GLU A 303 6.04 -5.81 -22.63
CA GLU A 303 4.80 -6.59 -22.50
C GLU A 303 5.17 -8.08 -22.44
N ALA A 304 4.49 -8.82 -21.57
CA ALA A 304 4.68 -10.25 -21.37
C ALA A 304 3.33 -10.95 -21.12
N ASP A 305 3.25 -12.24 -21.42
CA ASP A 305 2.11 -13.10 -21.14
C ASP A 305 2.53 -14.41 -20.44
N LEU A 306 1.60 -15.38 -20.33
CA LEU A 306 1.86 -16.66 -19.68
C LEU A 306 2.91 -17.57 -20.38
N SER A 307 3.45 -17.17 -21.53
CA SER A 307 4.65 -17.80 -22.12
C SER A 307 5.95 -17.35 -21.43
N GLU A 308 5.93 -16.22 -20.74
CA GLU A 308 6.96 -15.75 -19.82
C GLU A 308 6.66 -16.13 -18.35
N GLU A 309 7.64 -15.90 -17.48
CA GLU A 309 7.57 -16.12 -16.03
C GLU A 309 7.00 -14.91 -15.29
N ILE A 310 5.79 -14.48 -15.68
CA ILE A 310 4.98 -13.50 -14.94
C ILE A 310 3.96 -14.19 -14.04
N ASP A 311 3.34 -13.39 -13.18
CA ASP A 311 2.11 -13.72 -12.46
C ASP A 311 1.27 -12.43 -12.29
N ASN A 312 0.48 -12.30 -11.22
CA ASN A 312 -0.31 -11.11 -10.90
C ASN A 312 0.63 -9.94 -10.50
N MET A 313 1.32 -9.33 -11.46
CA MET A 313 2.32 -8.29 -11.21
C MET A 313 1.62 -7.02 -10.68
N GLU A 314 1.78 -6.74 -9.40
CA GLU A 314 1.18 -5.56 -8.77
C GLU A 314 2.22 -4.46 -8.58
N GLY A 315 3.31 -4.69 -7.84
CA GLY A 315 4.26 -3.63 -7.48
C GLY A 315 5.47 -3.45 -8.41
N LEU A 316 5.97 -2.22 -8.51
CA LEU A 316 7.11 -1.78 -9.32
C LEU A 316 8.04 -0.85 -8.54
N ALA A 317 9.33 -1.20 -8.43
CA ALA A 317 10.37 -0.33 -7.90
C ALA A 317 11.49 -0.06 -8.92
N ILE A 318 11.84 1.21 -9.12
CA ILE A 318 12.88 1.66 -10.05
C ILE A 318 14.06 2.25 -9.28
N TRP A 319 15.25 1.75 -9.57
CA TRP A 319 16.47 2.13 -8.87
C TRP A 319 17.69 2.10 -9.79
N ARG A 320 18.86 2.49 -9.27
CA ARG A 320 20.13 2.44 -10.00
C ARG A 320 21.12 1.54 -9.28
N ASP A 321 21.72 0.61 -10.01
CA ASP A 321 22.80 -0.22 -9.46
C ASP A 321 24.13 0.54 -9.31
N GLU A 322 25.11 -0.10 -8.67
CA GLU A 322 26.44 0.47 -8.40
C GLU A 322 27.19 0.94 -9.66
N VAL A 323 26.82 0.44 -10.84
CA VAL A 323 27.40 0.83 -12.13
C VAL A 323 26.52 1.82 -12.91
N GLY A 324 25.44 2.32 -12.29
CA GLY A 324 24.57 3.38 -12.78
C GLY A 324 23.48 2.92 -13.74
N GLN A 325 23.25 1.62 -13.91
CA GLN A 325 22.21 1.10 -14.79
C GLN A 325 20.85 1.20 -14.10
N THR A 326 19.83 1.64 -14.83
CA THR A 326 18.45 1.68 -14.31
C THR A 326 17.89 0.26 -14.25
N ARG A 327 17.45 -0.13 -13.06
CA ARG A 327 16.86 -1.43 -12.74
C ARG A 327 15.38 -1.25 -12.45
N LEU A 328 14.57 -2.20 -12.93
CA LEU A 328 13.15 -2.28 -12.65
C LEU A 328 12.92 -3.62 -11.95
N THR A 329 12.53 -3.55 -10.69
CA THR A 329 12.21 -4.72 -9.87
C THR A 329 10.70 -4.77 -9.72
N LEU A 330 10.07 -5.84 -10.22
CA LEU A 330 8.64 -6.06 -10.12
C LEU A 330 8.34 -7.17 -9.12
N ILE A 331 7.23 -7.07 -8.40
CA ILE A 331 6.72 -8.09 -7.50
C ILE A 331 5.31 -8.51 -7.92
N SER A 332 4.96 -9.77 -7.71
CA SER A 332 3.59 -10.24 -7.92
C SER A 332 2.91 -10.64 -6.64
N ASP A 333 1.61 -10.38 -6.61
CA ASP A 333 0.69 -10.90 -5.63
C ASP A 333 0.33 -12.37 -5.92
N ASP A 334 0.05 -13.13 -4.85
CA ASP A 334 -0.55 -14.46 -4.93
C ASP A 334 -2.07 -14.47 -4.74
N ASN A 335 -2.74 -13.34 -4.47
CA ASN A 335 -4.15 -13.21 -4.06
C ASN A 335 -4.54 -14.19 -2.92
N ASN A 336 -3.57 -14.61 -2.10
CA ASN A 336 -3.71 -15.71 -1.14
C ASN A 336 -4.26 -17.01 -1.79
N SER A 337 -3.89 -17.25 -3.05
CA SER A 337 -4.40 -18.29 -3.94
C SER A 337 -3.31 -19.30 -4.31
N PHE A 338 -3.64 -20.59 -4.27
CA PHE A 338 -2.72 -21.67 -4.67
C PHE A 338 -2.37 -21.69 -6.18
N LEU A 339 -3.03 -20.88 -7.00
CA LEU A 339 -2.83 -20.83 -8.46
C LEU A 339 -1.86 -19.74 -8.92
N GLN A 340 -1.66 -18.71 -8.11
CA GLN A 340 -0.76 -17.59 -8.38
C GLN A 340 0.50 -17.74 -7.53
N ARG A 341 1.55 -17.01 -7.90
CA ARG A 341 2.88 -17.13 -7.30
C ARG A 341 3.33 -15.77 -6.82
N ASN A 342 3.91 -15.72 -5.64
CA ASN A 342 4.78 -14.61 -5.26
C ASN A 342 6.06 -14.71 -6.10
N LEU A 343 6.29 -13.74 -6.98
CA LEU A 343 7.49 -13.61 -7.81
C LEU A 343 8.18 -12.30 -7.44
N LEU A 344 9.51 -12.31 -7.50
CA LEU A 344 10.31 -11.10 -7.65
C LEU A 344 11.10 -11.23 -8.95
N LEU A 345 10.91 -10.28 -9.86
CA LEU A 345 11.55 -10.24 -11.17
C LEU A 345 12.37 -8.96 -11.28
N GLU A 346 13.56 -9.03 -11.87
CA GLU A 346 14.38 -7.85 -12.08
C GLU A 346 14.87 -7.76 -13.52
N PHE A 347 14.73 -6.55 -14.05
CA PHE A 347 15.12 -6.17 -15.39
C PHE A 347 16.02 -4.94 -15.34
N ARG A 348 16.73 -4.70 -16.44
CA ARG A 348 17.47 -3.47 -16.70
C ARG A 348 16.85 -2.77 -17.90
N LEU A 349 16.62 -1.46 -17.77
CA LEU A 349 16.26 -0.62 -18.92
C LEU A 349 17.46 -0.54 -19.88
N ILE A 350 17.23 -0.79 -21.17
CA ILE A 350 18.24 -0.71 -22.22
C ILE A 350 17.81 0.26 -23.31
N ASP A 351 18.80 0.95 -23.87
CA ASP A 351 18.65 1.84 -25.03
C ASP A 351 18.30 1.08 -26.35
#